data_AF-A0A8T0MSL4-F1
#
_entry.id   AF-A0A8T0MSL4-F1
#
_cell.length_a   1.000
_cell.length_b   1.000
_cell.length_c   1.000
_cell.angle_alpha   90.00
_cell.angle_beta   90.00
_cell.angle_gamma   90.00
#
_symmetry.space_group_name_H-M   'P 1'
#
loop_
_entity.id
_entity.type
_entity.pdbx_description
1 polymer ?
#
loop_
_entity_poly.entity_id
_entity_poly.type
_entity_poly.pdbx_seq_one_letter_code
_entity_poly.pdbx_strand_id
1 'polypeptide(L)'
;MSALRQCGGILAAAHPHRLLSVHVQSGRPCAGCLDYHERKRQAVEAAALKNRGTRSPVASNRSRSPLSVGSEDEDGKEEGQQGEGEADSDEVESDQEEEDADSDTAEADGTQYRCRHGKPPRRMICWDGRHTERRYFGCPMGRSRMCRFVKWIDEERSAKFQEVACTLWDVVAKFKKRADDAQADLLGAIQLWNEMYEEKEALITEKEDWAKERAVLVSQKEVFQKEAALRARFAHVSCSTLQDRISREIQDKKMLFAVIVCMIGLMVAILFGIVFKK
;
A
#
# COMPACT_ATOMS: atom_id res chain seq x y z
N MET A 1 19.03 -45.98 24.16
CA MET A 1 18.77 -44.56 23.84
C MET A 1 17.27 -44.35 23.92
N SER A 2 16.74 -44.31 25.14
CA SER A 2 16.35 -43.10 25.89
C SER A 2 14.89 -42.76 25.64
N ALA A 3 14.09 -43.13 26.64
CA ALA A 3 12.68 -42.83 26.83
C ALA A 3 12.40 -41.32 26.95
N LEU A 4 11.14 -40.92 26.76
CA LEU A 4 10.39 -39.80 27.38
C LEU A 4 9.09 -39.63 26.56
N ARG A 5 7.89 -39.38 27.08
CA ARG A 5 7.25 -39.51 28.39
C ARG A 5 5.77 -39.22 28.13
N GLN A 6 4.86 -39.95 28.77
CA GLN A 6 3.47 -39.52 28.95
C GLN A 6 3.43 -38.19 29.71
N CYS A 7 2.52 -37.29 29.31
CA CYS A 7 1.85 -36.36 30.20
C CYS A 7 0.50 -35.97 29.58
N GLY A 8 -0.58 -36.48 30.17
CA GLY A 8 -1.89 -35.85 30.10
C GLY A 8 -1.89 -34.55 30.92
N GLY A 9 -2.80 -33.64 30.60
CA GLY A 9 -2.95 -32.39 31.33
C GLY A 9 -4.04 -31.49 30.77
N ILE A 10 -5.27 -31.69 31.25
CA ILE A 10 -6.26 -30.66 31.59
C ILE A 10 -6.50 -29.58 30.51
N LEU A 11 -7.55 -29.78 29.70
CA LEU A 11 -8.23 -28.67 29.02
C LEU A 11 -8.85 -27.76 30.09
N ALA A 12 -8.10 -26.75 30.52
CA ALA A 12 -8.65 -25.58 31.19
C ALA A 12 -9.24 -24.67 30.11
N ALA A 13 -10.57 -24.66 30.01
CA ALA A 13 -11.31 -23.67 29.24
C ALA A 13 -10.95 -22.26 29.74
N ALA A 14 -10.10 -21.56 28.99
CA ALA A 14 -9.80 -20.16 29.24
C ALA A 14 -10.98 -19.32 28.74
N HIS A 15 -11.89 -18.96 29.65
CA HIS A 15 -12.88 -17.91 29.45
C HIS A 15 -12.19 -16.56 29.20
N PRO A 16 -12.39 -15.90 28.03
CA PRO A 16 -11.76 -14.62 27.75
C PRO A 16 -12.76 -13.47 27.99
N HIS A 17 -13.27 -13.30 29.22
CA HIS A 17 -14.18 -12.17 29.52
C HIS A 17 -14.05 -11.66 30.96
N ARG A 18 -12.82 -11.42 31.44
CA ARG A 18 -12.65 -10.84 32.79
C ARG A 18 -11.45 -9.92 33.00
N LEU A 19 -11.00 -9.19 31.97
CA LEU A 19 -9.76 -8.39 32.06
C LEU A 19 -9.86 -6.89 31.72
N LEU A 20 -11.03 -6.24 31.74
CA LEU A 20 -11.10 -4.78 31.55
C LEU A 20 -11.85 -3.99 32.63
N SER A 21 -12.28 -4.62 33.72
CA SER A 21 -12.82 -3.88 34.87
C SER A 21 -11.96 -4.11 36.11
N VAL A 22 -10.70 -3.67 36.04
CA VAL A 22 -9.84 -3.58 37.23
C VAL A 22 -10.49 -2.58 38.17
N HIS A 23 -10.98 -3.12 39.28
CA HIS A 23 -11.79 -2.45 40.26
C HIS A 23 -11.13 -1.17 40.77
N VAL A 24 -11.81 -0.04 40.57
CA VAL A 24 -11.66 1.16 41.40
C VAL A 24 -12.33 0.89 42.77
N GLN A 25 -11.80 -0.11 43.48
CA GLN A 25 -12.06 -0.34 44.91
C GLN A 25 -10.77 -0.20 45.73
N SER A 26 -9.60 -0.05 45.09
CA SER A 26 -8.28 -0.12 45.75
C SER A 26 -7.60 1.23 46.00
N GLY A 27 -8.33 2.35 45.94
CA GLY A 27 -7.73 3.69 46.13
C GLY A 27 -6.73 4.05 45.03
N ARG A 28 -6.88 3.49 43.83
CA ARG A 28 -6.08 3.83 42.65
C ARG A 28 -6.95 4.38 41.53
N PRO A 29 -6.50 5.43 40.82
CA PRO A 29 -7.16 5.85 39.58
C PRO A 29 -7.07 4.73 38.54
N CYS A 30 -8.10 4.54 37.72
CA CYS A 30 -8.06 3.61 36.60
C CYS A 30 -7.17 4.13 35.46
N ALA A 31 -6.80 3.25 34.53
CA ALA A 31 -5.91 3.60 33.42
C ALA A 31 -6.46 4.76 32.57
N GLY A 32 -7.76 4.74 32.23
CA GLY A 32 -8.40 5.80 31.45
C GLY A 32 -8.30 7.18 32.12
N CYS A 33 -8.47 7.25 33.45
CA CYS A 33 -8.26 8.49 34.20
C CYS A 33 -6.82 8.98 34.11
N LEU A 34 -5.85 8.08 34.24
CA LEU A 34 -4.43 8.46 34.16
C LEU A 34 -4.08 9.00 32.79
N ASP A 35 -4.54 8.35 31.73
CA ASP A 35 -4.30 8.78 30.36
C ASP A 35 -4.93 10.15 30.08
N TYR A 36 -6.17 10.38 30.53
CA TYR A 36 -6.83 11.67 30.39
C TYR A 36 -6.07 12.80 31.12
N HIS A 37 -5.74 12.60 32.40
CA HIS A 37 -5.08 13.64 33.20
C HIS A 37 -3.64 13.92 32.74
N GLU A 38 -2.94 12.90 32.22
CA GLU A 38 -1.62 13.09 31.61
C GLU A 38 -1.72 13.91 30.32
N ARG A 39 -2.68 13.61 29.42
CA ARG A 39 -2.92 14.43 28.22
C ARG A 39 -3.28 15.88 28.57
N LYS A 40 -4.19 16.07 29.53
CA LYS A 40 -4.59 17.41 30.00
C LYS A 40 -3.39 18.17 30.58
N ARG A 41 -2.54 17.50 31.36
CA ARG A 41 -1.29 18.09 31.87
C ARG A 41 -0.35 18.50 30.74
N GLN A 42 -0.10 17.61 29.78
CA GLN A 42 0.78 17.89 28.65
C GLN A 42 0.26 19.07 27.81
N ALA A 43 -1.05 19.17 27.61
CA ALA A 43 -1.68 20.31 26.94
C ALA A 43 -1.44 21.63 27.70
N VAL A 44 -1.63 21.64 29.03
CA VAL A 44 -1.38 22.82 29.88
C VAL A 44 0.10 23.21 29.88
N GLU A 45 1.02 22.24 29.98
CA GLU A 45 2.46 22.49 29.92
C GLU A 45 2.89 23.03 28.54
N ALA A 46 2.34 22.48 27.46
CA ALA A 46 2.58 22.96 26.11
C ALA A 46 2.04 24.39 25.91
N ALA A 47 0.85 24.70 26.43
CA ALA A 47 0.28 26.05 26.41
C ALA A 47 1.13 27.05 27.24
N ALA A 48 1.63 26.65 28.41
CA ALA A 48 2.49 27.49 29.25
C ALA A 48 3.84 27.81 28.57
N LEU A 49 4.40 26.86 27.81
CA LEU A 49 5.61 27.09 27.02
C LEU A 49 5.36 28.08 25.87
N LYS A 50 4.23 27.96 25.16
CA LYS A 50 3.83 28.91 24.12
C LYS A 50 3.67 30.34 24.67
N ASN A 51 3.06 30.49 25.85
CA ASN A 51 2.87 31.79 26.50
C ASN A 51 4.15 32.43 27.07
N ARG A 52 5.22 31.64 27.29
CA ARG A 52 6.53 32.17 27.70
C ARG A 52 7.31 32.79 26.54
N GLY A 53 6.99 32.43 25.30
CA GLY A 53 7.62 32.97 24.09
C GLY A 53 7.12 34.37 23.68
N THR A 54 6.00 34.85 24.24
CA THR A 54 5.37 36.12 23.86
C THR A 54 5.66 37.30 24.79
N ARG A 55 6.44 37.11 25.86
CA ARG A 55 6.97 38.23 26.67
C ARG A 55 8.43 38.53 26.29
N SER A 56 8.63 39.13 25.12
CA SER A 56 9.88 39.82 24.80
C SER A 56 9.83 41.26 25.37
N PRO A 57 10.91 41.78 25.96
CA PRO A 57 10.94 43.13 26.52
C PRO A 57 10.90 44.20 25.43
N VAL A 58 10.11 45.23 25.68
CA VAL A 58 10.02 46.47 24.90
C VAL A 58 11.40 47.14 24.77
N ALA A 59 11.84 47.35 23.53
CA ALA A 59 12.77 48.41 23.11
C ALA A 59 12.40 48.79 21.66
N SER A 60 11.58 49.82 21.46
CA SER A 60 11.95 51.22 21.20
C SER A 60 12.56 51.49 19.81
N ASN A 61 11.69 51.93 18.89
CA ASN A 61 11.83 52.91 17.79
C ASN A 61 13.13 52.97 16.93
N ARG A 62 13.00 52.84 15.58
CA ARG A 62 12.91 53.99 14.62
C ARG A 62 12.98 53.56 13.13
N SER A 63 11.93 53.92 12.38
CA SER A 63 11.90 54.55 11.04
C SER A 63 12.77 54.05 9.86
N ARG A 64 12.12 53.56 8.78
CA ARG A 64 11.96 54.22 7.45
C ARG A 64 11.42 53.23 6.38
N SER A 65 10.40 53.67 5.64
CA SER A 65 9.99 53.15 4.32
C SER A 65 10.45 54.15 3.22
N PRO A 66 10.11 54.06 1.92
CA PRO A 66 9.63 52.95 1.04
C PRO A 66 10.37 52.93 -0.35
N LEU A 67 9.76 52.27 -1.36
CA LEU A 67 9.94 52.33 -2.84
C LEU A 67 10.58 51.04 -3.44
N SER A 68 10.21 50.49 -4.61
CA SER A 68 9.06 50.57 -5.53
C SER A 68 9.33 49.63 -6.74
N VAL A 69 8.28 48.94 -7.24
CA VAL A 69 7.88 48.75 -8.66
C VAL A 69 8.64 47.79 -9.61
N GLY A 70 7.83 46.96 -10.30
CA GLY A 70 8.02 46.39 -11.66
C GLY A 70 7.75 44.88 -11.73
N SER A 71 6.54 44.37 -12.05
CA SER A 71 5.92 44.14 -13.39
C SER A 71 6.79 43.23 -14.30
N GLU A 72 6.31 42.20 -15.01
CA GLU A 72 5.10 42.02 -15.81
C GLU A 72 4.71 40.52 -15.96
N ASP A 73 3.48 40.33 -16.43
CA ASP A 73 2.68 39.13 -16.69
C ASP A 73 3.19 38.24 -17.86
N GLU A 74 2.64 37.02 -18.00
CA GLU A 74 2.16 36.49 -19.29
C GLU A 74 1.28 35.25 -19.08
N ASP A 75 0.21 35.23 -19.88
CA ASP A 75 -1.01 34.44 -19.81
C ASP A 75 -0.89 33.04 -20.45
N GLY A 76 -1.79 32.14 -20.06
CA GLY A 76 -1.94 30.81 -20.69
C GLY A 76 -3.22 30.11 -20.27
N LYS A 77 -4.37 30.64 -20.68
CA LYS A 77 -5.71 30.10 -20.47
C LYS A 77 -6.16 29.32 -21.72
N GLU A 78 -6.56 28.06 -21.57
CA GLU A 78 -7.61 27.47 -22.41
C GLU A 78 -8.51 26.53 -21.60
N GLU A 79 -9.80 26.69 -21.82
CA GLU A 79 -10.92 26.13 -21.06
C GLU A 79 -11.49 24.86 -21.72
N GLY A 80 -12.09 24.00 -20.88
CA GLY A 80 -13.32 23.28 -21.21
C GLY A 80 -13.19 21.74 -21.23
N GLN A 81 -14.12 20.96 -20.66
CA GLN A 81 -15.39 21.30 -20.03
C GLN A 81 -15.94 20.07 -19.27
N GLN A 82 -16.36 20.30 -18.03
CA GLN A 82 -17.55 19.78 -17.32
C GLN A 82 -17.83 18.29 -17.09
N GLY A 83 -18.10 18.01 -15.80
CA GLY A 83 -19.10 17.05 -15.31
C GLY A 83 -18.57 16.28 -14.09
N GLU A 84 -19.19 16.20 -12.91
CA GLU A 84 -20.45 16.69 -12.35
C GLU A 84 -20.21 16.70 -10.82
N GLY A 85 -20.53 17.80 -10.14
CA GLY A 85 -20.21 17.99 -8.72
C GLY A 85 -21.32 17.52 -7.80
N GLU A 86 -21.01 16.57 -6.92
CA GLU A 86 -21.66 16.39 -5.63
C GLU A 86 -20.56 16.22 -4.57
N ALA A 87 -20.29 17.28 -3.83
CA ALA A 87 -19.56 17.24 -2.57
C ALA A 87 -19.98 18.46 -1.75
N ASP A 88 -21.15 18.35 -1.14
CA ASP A 88 -21.57 19.16 -0.02
C ASP A 88 -20.54 18.98 1.10
N SER A 89 -19.58 19.90 1.14
CA SER A 89 -18.49 19.92 2.10
C SER A 89 -18.79 21.07 3.04
N ASP A 90 -19.72 20.83 3.97
CA ASP A 90 -19.90 21.67 5.13
C ASP A 90 -18.59 21.63 5.95
N GLU A 91 -17.72 22.60 5.71
CA GLU A 91 -16.64 22.99 6.61
C GLU A 91 -17.27 23.56 7.88
N VAL A 92 -17.72 22.69 8.77
CA VAL A 92 -17.97 23.05 10.16
C VAL A 92 -16.64 22.97 10.90
N GLU A 93 -15.89 24.08 10.81
CA GLU A 93 -14.84 24.43 11.77
C GLU A 93 -15.52 24.68 13.12
N SER A 94 -15.87 23.60 13.83
CA SER A 94 -16.30 23.67 15.22
C SER A 94 -15.09 23.58 16.12
N ASP A 95 -14.31 24.66 16.14
CA ASP A 95 -13.46 25.00 17.29
C ASP A 95 -14.38 25.38 18.46
N GLN A 96 -15.03 24.38 19.03
CA GLN A 96 -15.44 24.42 20.42
C GLN A 96 -14.31 23.76 21.20
N GLU A 97 -13.24 24.53 21.39
CA GLU A 97 -12.52 24.45 22.65
C GLU A 97 -13.57 24.70 23.74
N GLU A 98 -14.15 23.63 24.29
CA GLU A 98 -14.78 23.72 25.59
C GLU A 98 -13.66 24.10 26.56
N GLU A 99 -13.54 25.41 26.76
CA GLU A 99 -12.94 26.01 27.94
C GLU A 99 -13.73 25.50 29.15
N ASP A 100 -13.40 24.28 29.59
CA ASP A 100 -13.50 23.90 30.99
C ASP A 100 -12.53 24.79 31.76
N ALA A 101 -12.92 26.06 31.91
CA ALA A 101 -12.36 27.01 32.82
C ALA A 101 -12.69 26.58 34.25
N ASP A 102 -12.16 25.44 34.70
CA ASP A 102 -11.94 25.22 36.12
C ASP A 102 -10.59 25.89 36.43
N SER A 103 -10.71 27.17 36.78
CA SER A 103 -9.69 28.05 37.35
C SER A 103 -8.66 27.28 38.19
N ASP A 104 -7.50 26.98 37.60
CA ASP A 104 -6.25 26.77 38.34
C ASP A 104 -5.61 28.16 38.57
N THR A 105 -6.34 29.07 39.24
CA THR A 105 -5.74 30.18 39.98
C THR A 105 -5.76 29.82 41.46
N ALA A 106 -4.55 29.75 42.00
CA ALA A 106 -4.22 29.26 43.34
C ALA A 106 -5.14 29.79 44.45
N GLU A 107 -5.90 28.89 45.06
CA GLU A 107 -6.24 29.00 46.47
C GLU A 107 -5.41 27.95 47.22
N ALA A 108 -4.22 28.40 47.62
CA ALA A 108 -3.43 27.77 48.64
C ALA A 108 -4.05 28.10 50.01
N ASP A 109 -5.24 27.58 50.30
CA ASP A 109 -5.71 27.46 51.69
C ASP A 109 -6.74 26.32 51.85
N GLY A 110 -6.52 25.43 52.82
CA GLY A 110 -7.63 24.65 53.40
C GLY A 110 -7.75 23.13 53.16
N THR A 111 -6.98 22.46 52.29
CA THR A 111 -6.99 20.97 52.32
C THR A 111 -5.88 20.44 53.23
N GLN A 112 -6.26 19.79 54.35
CA GLN A 112 -5.31 19.16 55.29
C GLN A 112 -4.48 18.03 54.65
N TYR A 113 -4.91 17.54 53.49
CA TYR A 113 -4.35 16.36 52.86
C TYR A 113 -3.02 16.65 52.16
N ARG A 114 -2.06 15.74 52.31
CA ARG A 114 -0.82 15.72 51.54
C ARG A 114 -0.65 14.35 50.89
N CYS A 115 -0.14 14.33 49.66
CA CYS A 115 0.25 13.06 49.02
C CYS A 115 1.56 12.53 49.64
N ARG A 116 1.99 11.31 49.25
CA ARG A 116 3.24 10.72 49.77
C ARG A 116 4.51 11.53 49.46
N HIS A 117 4.44 12.42 48.49
CA HIS A 117 5.54 13.33 48.15
C HIS A 117 5.51 14.64 48.96
N GLY A 118 4.63 14.77 49.95
CA GLY A 118 4.44 16.00 50.73
C GLY A 118 3.73 17.14 49.98
N LYS A 119 3.45 16.96 48.68
CA LYS A 119 2.77 17.96 47.85
C LYS A 119 1.26 17.99 48.10
N PRO A 120 0.63 19.19 48.03
CA PRO A 120 -0.83 19.30 48.06
C PRO A 120 -1.44 18.51 46.89
N PRO A 121 -2.54 17.78 47.11
CA PRO A 121 -3.16 17.00 46.05
C PRO A 121 -3.90 17.89 45.06
N ARG A 122 -4.01 17.42 43.81
CA ARG A 122 -4.80 18.07 42.75
C ARG A 122 -6.21 17.50 42.73
N ARG A 123 -7.21 18.34 42.47
CA ARG A 123 -8.57 17.90 42.14
C ARG A 123 -8.57 17.24 40.76
N MET A 124 -9.20 16.07 40.66
CA MET A 124 -9.30 15.28 39.44
C MET A 124 -10.73 14.75 39.31
N ILE A 125 -11.15 14.52 38.06
CA ILE A 125 -12.41 13.85 37.73
C ILE A 125 -12.09 12.45 37.21
N CYS A 126 -12.91 11.47 37.62
CA CYS A 126 -12.81 10.11 37.11
C CYS A 126 -13.63 9.98 35.83
N TRP A 127 -13.01 9.57 34.73
CA TRP A 127 -13.62 9.52 33.39
C TRP A 127 -13.98 8.10 32.95
N ASP A 128 -14.01 7.13 33.85
CA ASP A 128 -14.16 5.72 33.46
C ASP A 128 -14.79 4.88 34.56
N GLY A 129 -15.52 3.84 34.14
CA GLY A 129 -16.17 2.83 34.98
C GLY A 129 -17.23 3.38 35.96
N ARG A 130 -17.37 2.71 37.12
CA ARG A 130 -18.40 3.00 38.14
C ARG A 130 -18.37 4.42 38.70
N HIS A 131 -17.20 5.06 38.67
CA HIS A 131 -17.00 6.37 39.28
C HIS A 131 -16.93 7.49 38.25
N THR A 132 -17.44 7.24 37.04
CA THR A 132 -17.56 8.26 35.99
C THR A 132 -18.13 9.56 36.55
N GLU A 133 -17.48 10.67 36.19
CA GLU A 133 -17.70 12.05 36.64
C GLU A 133 -17.49 12.33 38.13
N ARG A 134 -17.09 11.35 38.96
CA ARG A 134 -16.82 11.62 40.38
C ARG A 134 -15.47 12.31 40.56
N ARG A 135 -15.44 13.30 41.46
CA ARG A 135 -14.26 14.07 41.80
C ARG A 135 -13.47 13.45 42.94
N TYR A 136 -12.15 13.50 42.83
CA TYR A 136 -11.22 13.05 43.85
C TYR A 136 -9.97 13.91 43.89
N PHE A 137 -9.35 14.00 45.06
CA PHE A 137 -7.99 14.50 45.22
C PHE A 137 -7.00 13.39 44.88
N GLY A 138 -5.99 13.68 44.05
CA GLY A 138 -4.88 12.77 43.84
C GLY A 138 -3.53 13.46 43.67
N CYS A 139 -2.49 12.66 43.43
CA CYS A 139 -1.12 13.18 43.41
C CYS A 139 -0.89 14.09 42.18
N PRO A 140 -0.29 15.30 42.36
CA PRO A 140 -0.02 16.22 41.26
C PRO A 140 1.20 15.83 40.40
N MET A 141 1.86 14.71 40.70
CA MET A 141 3.02 14.25 39.94
C MET A 141 2.57 13.54 38.66
N GLY A 142 3.37 13.60 37.60
CA GLY A 142 3.05 12.97 36.31
C GLY A 142 3.06 11.45 36.41
N ARG A 143 2.46 10.76 35.43
CA ARG A 143 2.15 9.33 35.47
C ARG A 143 3.29 8.44 36.00
N SER A 144 4.52 8.69 35.57
CA SER A 144 5.71 7.91 35.95
C SER A 144 6.14 8.08 37.42
N ARG A 145 5.80 9.20 38.05
CA ARG A 145 6.16 9.53 39.46
C ARG A 145 4.92 9.74 40.33
N MET A 146 3.74 9.36 39.85
CA MET A 146 2.50 9.57 40.57
C MET A 146 2.38 8.54 41.70
N CYS A 147 2.20 9.02 42.95
CA CYS A 147 1.91 8.11 44.05
C CYS A 147 0.43 7.75 44.08
N ARG A 148 0.08 6.71 44.84
CA ARG A 148 -1.28 6.17 44.95
C ARG A 148 -2.17 6.96 45.94
N PHE A 149 -1.94 8.25 46.11
CA PHE A 149 -2.81 9.07 46.94
C PHE A 149 -4.11 9.34 46.19
N VAL A 150 -5.24 8.92 46.77
CA VAL A 150 -6.60 9.18 46.27
C VAL A 150 -7.52 9.45 47.47
N LYS A 151 -8.28 10.54 47.41
CA LYS A 151 -9.34 10.85 48.38
C LYS A 151 -10.56 11.39 47.62
N TRP A 152 -11.66 10.64 47.64
CA TRP A 152 -12.90 11.05 46.99
C TRP A 152 -13.49 12.30 47.65
N ILE A 153 -13.97 13.23 46.81
CA ILE A 153 -14.62 14.48 47.22
C ILE A 153 -16.12 14.26 47.28
N ASP A 154 -16.68 13.72 46.20
CA ASP A 154 -18.12 13.47 46.12
C ASP A 154 -18.49 12.18 46.85
N GLU A 155 -19.69 12.14 47.41
CA GLU A 155 -20.26 10.93 48.01
C GLU A 155 -20.35 9.78 47.00
N GLU A 156 -20.44 8.56 47.54
CA GLU A 156 -20.58 7.38 46.70
C GLU A 156 -21.94 7.39 46.00
N ARG A 157 -21.92 7.29 44.66
CA ARG A 157 -23.14 7.20 43.85
C ARG A 157 -23.84 5.87 44.13
N SER A 158 -25.16 5.86 43.97
CA SER A 158 -25.99 4.66 44.19
C SER A 158 -25.52 3.48 43.33
N ALA A 159 -25.70 2.26 43.84
CA ALA A 159 -25.29 1.05 43.13
C ALA A 159 -25.92 0.95 41.73
N LYS A 160 -27.17 1.40 41.57
CA LYS A 160 -27.86 1.46 40.28
C LYS A 160 -27.14 2.38 39.28
N PHE A 161 -26.69 3.54 39.73
CA PHE A 161 -25.93 4.44 38.87
C PHE A 161 -24.57 3.82 38.47
N GLN A 162 -23.86 3.22 39.44
CA GLN A 162 -22.59 2.57 39.18
C GLN A 162 -22.72 1.42 38.16
N GLU A 163 -23.83 0.67 38.22
CA GLU A 163 -24.15 -0.39 37.27
C GLU A 163 -24.38 0.17 35.86
N VAL A 164 -25.20 1.21 35.72
CA VAL A 164 -25.45 1.88 34.42
C VAL A 164 -24.16 2.45 33.83
N ALA A 165 -23.33 3.11 34.64
CA ALA A 165 -22.05 3.64 34.19
C ALA A 165 -21.13 2.51 33.70
N CYS A 166 -21.07 1.38 34.41
CA CYS A 166 -20.32 0.21 33.96
C CYS A 166 -20.81 -0.36 32.65
N THR A 167 -22.12 -0.57 32.50
CA THR A 167 -22.68 -1.15 31.27
C THR A 167 -22.46 -0.22 30.08
N LEU A 168 -22.55 1.10 30.29
CA LEU A 168 -22.24 2.08 29.25
C LEU A 168 -20.78 1.96 28.78
N TRP A 169 -19.81 1.90 29.71
CA TRP A 169 -18.40 1.71 29.35
C TRP A 169 -18.11 0.37 28.67
N ASP A 170 -18.81 -0.70 29.04
CA ASP A 170 -18.73 -1.99 28.33
C ASP A 170 -19.22 -1.87 26.88
N VAL A 171 -20.27 -1.08 26.64
CA VAL A 171 -20.76 -0.78 25.29
C VAL A 171 -19.76 0.06 24.51
N VAL A 172 -19.21 1.12 25.10
CA VAL A 172 -18.15 1.95 24.49
C VAL A 172 -16.93 1.10 24.13
N ALA A 173 -16.50 0.20 25.02
CA ALA A 173 -15.38 -0.70 24.75
C ALA A 173 -15.67 -1.64 23.57
N LYS A 174 -16.90 -2.15 23.44
CA LYS A 174 -17.31 -2.96 22.28
C LYS A 174 -17.27 -2.17 20.98
N PHE A 175 -17.76 -0.93 20.98
CA PHE A 175 -17.72 -0.07 19.80
C PHE A 175 -16.30 0.28 19.40
N LYS A 176 -15.46 0.66 20.36
CA LYS A 176 -14.04 0.94 20.11
C LYS A 176 -13.35 -0.27 19.50
N LYS A 177 -13.54 -1.45 20.09
CA LYS A 177 -12.97 -2.69 19.56
C LYS A 177 -13.45 -2.95 18.12
N ARG A 178 -14.74 -2.79 17.83
CA ARG A 178 -15.27 -2.96 16.47
C ARG A 178 -14.66 -1.97 15.47
N ALA A 179 -14.43 -0.72 15.90
CA ALA A 179 -13.77 0.27 15.06
C ALA A 179 -12.30 -0.10 14.80
N ASP A 180 -11.57 -0.53 15.84
CA ASP A 180 -10.18 -0.98 15.71
C ASP A 180 -10.08 -2.22 14.80
N ASP A 181 -10.97 -3.21 14.98
CA ASP A 181 -11.04 -4.42 14.15
C ASP A 181 -11.38 -4.06 12.68
N ALA A 182 -12.37 -3.19 12.44
CA ALA A 182 -12.73 -2.74 11.09
C ALA A 182 -11.61 -1.94 10.40
N GLN A 183 -10.87 -1.14 11.16
CA GLN A 183 -9.70 -0.43 10.66
C GLN A 183 -8.58 -1.40 10.28
N ALA A 184 -8.34 -2.43 11.10
CA ALA A 184 -7.37 -3.48 10.78
C ALA A 184 -7.76 -4.25 9.51
N ASP A 185 -9.05 -4.58 9.34
CA ASP A 185 -9.57 -5.23 8.13
C ASP A 185 -9.39 -4.36 6.87
N LEU A 186 -9.70 -3.06 6.96
CA LEU A 186 -9.52 -2.11 5.86
C LEU A 186 -8.03 -2.01 5.45
N LEU A 187 -7.13 -1.88 6.43
CA LEU A 187 -5.69 -1.83 6.16
C LEU A 187 -5.19 -3.16 5.55
N GLY A 188 -5.71 -4.30 6.02
CA GLY A 188 -5.41 -5.60 5.42
C GLY A 188 -5.88 -5.71 3.96
N ALA A 189 -7.07 -5.19 3.65
CA ALA A 189 -7.57 -5.16 2.26
C ALA A 189 -6.72 -4.27 1.35
N ILE A 190 -6.27 -3.11 1.83
CA ILE A 190 -5.38 -2.22 1.10
C ILE A 190 -4.04 -2.92 0.82
N GLN A 191 -3.47 -3.62 1.80
CA GLN A 191 -2.21 -4.34 1.62
C GLN A 191 -2.34 -5.41 0.52
N LEU A 192 -3.39 -6.23 0.56
CA LEU A 192 -3.63 -7.25 -0.49
C LEU A 192 -3.81 -6.63 -1.87
N TRP A 193 -4.45 -5.47 -1.95
CA TRP A 193 -4.64 -4.76 -3.21
C TRP A 193 -3.31 -4.28 -3.80
N ASN A 194 -2.41 -3.77 -2.96
CA ASN A 194 -1.08 -3.36 -3.38
C ASN A 194 -0.25 -4.55 -3.87
N GLU A 195 -0.25 -5.68 -3.14
CA GLU A 195 0.45 -6.91 -3.53
C GLU A 195 -0.04 -7.42 -4.90
N MET A 196 -1.37 -7.48 -5.09
CA MET A 196 -1.98 -7.86 -6.38
C MET A 196 -1.59 -6.89 -7.51
N TYR A 197 -1.52 -5.59 -7.22
CA TYR A 197 -1.14 -4.58 -8.20
C TYR A 197 0.33 -4.75 -8.63
N GLU A 198 1.24 -4.99 -7.69
CA GLU A 198 2.65 -5.26 -7.97
C GLU A 198 2.82 -6.52 -8.84
N GLU A 199 2.13 -7.62 -8.51
CA GLU A 199 2.15 -8.83 -9.33
C GLU A 199 1.60 -8.59 -10.74
N LYS A 200 0.53 -7.79 -10.87
CA LYS A 200 -0.06 -7.43 -12.15
C LYS A 200 0.92 -6.63 -13.01
N GLU A 201 1.60 -5.65 -12.43
CA GLU A 201 2.62 -4.87 -13.14
C GLU A 201 3.80 -5.76 -13.58
N ALA A 202 4.25 -6.68 -12.72
CA ALA A 202 5.30 -7.65 -13.09
C ALA A 202 4.87 -8.52 -14.28
N LEU A 203 3.64 -9.03 -14.29
CA LEU A 203 3.11 -9.81 -15.42
C LEU A 203 2.97 -8.98 -16.71
N ILE A 204 2.63 -7.69 -16.60
CA ILE A 204 2.58 -6.80 -17.76
C ILE A 204 3.97 -6.65 -18.36
N THR A 205 5.00 -6.40 -17.54
CA THR A 205 6.38 -6.28 -18.03
C THR A 205 6.89 -7.57 -18.67
N GLU A 206 6.62 -8.73 -18.06
CA GLU A 206 7.02 -10.02 -18.62
C GLU A 206 6.35 -10.25 -19.99
N LYS A 207 5.05 -9.93 -20.11
CA LYS A 207 4.32 -10.04 -21.37
C LYS A 207 4.89 -9.13 -22.46
N GLU A 208 5.32 -7.93 -22.12
CA GLU A 208 6.00 -7.03 -23.06
C GLU A 208 7.34 -7.60 -23.53
N ASP A 209 8.11 -8.20 -22.64
CA ASP A 209 9.38 -8.84 -22.99
C ASP A 209 9.18 -10.08 -23.87
N TRP A 210 8.18 -10.91 -23.57
CA TRP A 210 7.75 -12.00 -24.44
C TRP A 210 7.33 -11.51 -25.84
N ALA A 211 6.66 -10.36 -25.92
CA ALA A 211 6.27 -9.77 -27.20
C ALA A 211 7.50 -9.31 -28.02
N LYS A 212 8.50 -8.71 -27.36
CA LYS A 212 9.77 -8.34 -28.00
C LYS A 212 10.53 -9.56 -28.50
N GLU A 213 10.69 -10.60 -27.67
CA GLU A 213 11.38 -11.83 -28.05
C GLU A 213 10.67 -12.52 -29.23
N ARG A 214 9.34 -12.60 -29.17
CA ARG A 214 8.53 -13.14 -30.28
C ARG A 214 8.74 -12.34 -31.57
N ALA A 215 8.81 -11.02 -31.52
CA ALA A 215 9.06 -10.18 -32.70
C ALA A 215 10.45 -10.45 -33.33
N VAL A 216 11.47 -10.65 -32.50
CA VAL A 216 12.82 -11.04 -32.96
C VAL A 216 12.78 -12.40 -33.65
N LEU A 217 12.15 -13.40 -33.04
CA LEU A 217 12.03 -14.75 -33.62
C LEU A 217 11.26 -14.74 -34.95
N VAL A 218 10.19 -13.96 -35.05
CA VAL A 218 9.44 -13.78 -36.31
C VAL A 218 10.34 -13.18 -37.40
N SER A 219 11.09 -12.12 -37.07
CA SER A 219 12.02 -11.48 -38.01
C SER A 219 13.11 -12.46 -38.48
N GLN A 220 13.69 -13.24 -37.56
CA GLN A 220 14.70 -14.23 -37.89
C GLN A 220 14.15 -15.37 -38.77
N LYS A 221 12.93 -15.84 -38.48
CA LYS A 221 12.23 -16.84 -39.29
C LYS A 221 12.01 -16.35 -40.71
N GLU A 222 11.62 -15.09 -40.89
CA GLU A 222 11.44 -14.50 -42.23
C GLU A 222 12.75 -14.44 -43.02
N VAL A 223 13.86 -14.10 -42.37
CA VAL A 223 15.19 -14.11 -43.00
C VAL A 223 15.56 -15.52 -43.45
N PHE A 224 15.42 -16.51 -42.57
CA PHE A 224 15.69 -17.91 -42.93
C PHE A 224 14.79 -18.42 -44.06
N GLN A 225 13.50 -18.05 -44.06
CA GLN A 225 12.59 -18.42 -45.14
C GLN A 225 12.99 -17.77 -46.47
N LYS A 226 13.41 -16.50 -46.47
CA LYS A 226 13.92 -15.82 -47.67
C LYS A 226 15.18 -16.50 -48.21
N GLU A 227 16.14 -16.84 -47.35
CA GLU A 227 17.34 -17.56 -47.76
C GLU A 227 17.04 -18.96 -48.30
N ALA A 228 16.17 -19.72 -47.62
CA ALA A 228 15.76 -21.04 -48.07
C ALA A 228 15.06 -20.98 -49.43
N ALA A 229 14.17 -20.00 -49.64
CA ALA A 229 13.52 -19.78 -50.92
C ALA A 229 14.52 -19.42 -52.03
N LEU A 230 15.54 -18.60 -51.75
CA LEU A 230 16.60 -18.29 -52.70
C LEU A 230 17.45 -19.52 -53.06
N ARG A 231 17.86 -20.32 -52.07
CA ARG A 231 18.60 -21.58 -52.30
C ARG A 231 17.78 -22.57 -53.11
N ALA A 232 16.49 -22.72 -52.83
CA ALA A 232 15.60 -23.59 -53.58
C ALA A 232 15.45 -23.15 -55.06
N ARG A 233 15.30 -21.84 -55.31
CA ARG A 233 15.25 -21.30 -56.68
C ARG A 233 16.56 -21.55 -57.43
N PHE A 234 17.71 -21.31 -56.79
CA PHE A 234 19.01 -21.55 -57.39
C PHE A 234 19.20 -23.04 -57.74
N ALA A 235 18.84 -23.95 -56.83
CA ALA A 235 18.89 -25.38 -57.08
C ALA A 235 17.97 -25.78 -58.25
N HIS A 236 16.73 -25.27 -58.28
CA HIS A 236 15.79 -25.56 -59.37
C HIS A 236 16.31 -25.12 -60.74
N VAL A 237 16.82 -23.88 -60.86
CA VAL A 237 17.39 -23.36 -62.12
C VAL A 237 18.64 -24.15 -62.55
N SER A 238 19.47 -24.54 -61.59
CA SER A 238 20.67 -25.35 -61.88
C SER A 238 20.28 -26.74 -62.40
N CYS A 239 19.31 -27.40 -61.73
CA CYS A 239 18.80 -28.70 -62.15
C CYS A 239 18.11 -28.63 -63.53
N SER A 240 17.29 -27.62 -63.79
CA SER A 240 16.62 -27.47 -65.10
C SER A 240 17.64 -27.21 -66.22
N THR A 241 18.65 -26.37 -65.97
CA THR A 241 19.72 -26.10 -66.95
C THR A 241 20.53 -27.36 -67.26
N LEU A 242 20.85 -28.16 -66.24
CA LEU A 242 21.53 -29.44 -66.41
C LEU A 242 20.65 -30.42 -67.21
N GLN A 243 19.37 -30.52 -66.86
CA GLN A 243 18.39 -31.36 -67.55
C GLN A 243 18.25 -30.97 -69.03
N ASP A 244 18.24 -29.67 -69.34
CA ASP A 244 18.20 -29.16 -70.72
C ASP A 244 19.47 -29.47 -71.52
N ARG A 245 20.65 -29.45 -70.86
CA ARG A 245 21.91 -29.86 -71.51
C ARG A 245 21.91 -31.34 -71.82
N ILE A 246 21.53 -32.18 -70.85
CA ILE A 246 21.43 -33.63 -71.02
C ILE A 246 20.41 -33.97 -72.13
N SER A 247 19.25 -33.31 -72.13
CA SER A 247 18.20 -33.53 -73.13
C SER A 247 18.66 -33.18 -74.54
N ARG A 248 19.36 -32.03 -74.71
CA ARG A 248 19.96 -31.63 -75.99
C ARG A 248 21.02 -32.62 -76.46
N GLU A 249 21.93 -33.04 -75.59
CA GLU A 249 22.96 -34.01 -75.94
C GLU A 249 22.36 -35.37 -76.36
N ILE A 250 21.28 -35.81 -75.71
CA ILE A 250 20.54 -37.02 -76.10
C ILE A 250 19.88 -36.82 -77.48
N GLN A 251 19.28 -35.66 -77.74
CA GLN A 251 18.68 -35.35 -79.04
C GLN A 251 19.72 -35.30 -80.16
N ASP A 252 20.87 -34.68 -79.92
CA ASP A 252 21.98 -34.62 -80.88
C ASP A 252 22.52 -36.02 -81.18
N LYS A 253 22.70 -36.86 -80.15
CA LYS A 253 23.07 -38.27 -80.32
C LYS A 253 22.01 -39.03 -81.13
N LYS A 254 20.72 -38.81 -80.87
CA LYS A 254 19.63 -39.43 -81.64
C LYS A 254 19.66 -39.00 -83.11
N MET A 255 19.89 -37.72 -83.41
CA MET A 255 20.07 -37.25 -84.79
C MET A 255 21.30 -37.88 -85.45
N LEU A 256 22.44 -37.94 -84.75
CA LEU A 256 23.65 -38.58 -85.26
C LEU A 256 23.42 -40.05 -85.59
N PHE A 257 22.79 -40.82 -84.69
CA PHE A 257 22.43 -42.21 -84.94
C PHE A 257 21.49 -42.35 -86.14
N ALA A 258 20.50 -41.47 -86.28
CA ALA A 258 19.60 -41.48 -87.44
C ALA A 258 20.36 -41.24 -88.76
N VAL A 259 21.32 -40.30 -88.78
CA VAL A 259 22.18 -40.04 -89.95
C VAL A 259 23.05 -41.24 -90.28
N ILE A 260 23.71 -41.85 -89.28
CA ILE A 260 24.55 -43.04 -89.48
C ILE A 260 23.74 -44.20 -90.05
N VAL A 261 22.56 -44.48 -89.48
CA VAL A 261 21.66 -45.55 -89.97
C VAL A 261 21.21 -45.27 -91.40
N CYS A 262 20.90 -44.02 -91.74
CA CYS A 262 20.55 -43.62 -93.10
C CYS A 262 21.70 -43.87 -94.09
N MET A 263 22.93 -43.46 -93.74
CA MET A 263 24.12 -43.69 -94.56
C MET A 263 24.42 -45.18 -94.78
N ILE A 264 24.29 -46.00 -93.74
CA ILE A 264 24.41 -47.46 -93.86
C ILE A 264 23.34 -48.00 -94.81
N GLY A 265 22.09 -47.57 -94.66
CA GLY A 265 20.99 -47.94 -95.55
C GLY A 265 21.27 -47.61 -97.02
N LEU A 266 21.82 -46.42 -97.29
CA LEU A 266 22.23 -46.00 -98.63
C LEU A 266 23.36 -46.89 -99.18
N MET A 267 24.39 -47.18 -98.38
CA MET A 267 25.47 -48.09 -98.80
C MET A 267 24.97 -49.50 -99.15
N VAL A 268 24.07 -50.04 -98.32
CA VAL A 268 23.47 -51.36 -98.55
C VAL A 268 22.65 -51.35 -99.84
N ALA A 269 21.83 -50.32 -100.09
CA ALA A 269 21.06 -50.19 -101.33
C ALA A 269 21.94 -50.14 -102.59
N ILE A 270 23.06 -49.40 -102.52
CA ILE A 270 24.04 -49.34 -103.63
C ILE A 270 24.67 -50.71 -103.88
N LEU A 271 25.11 -51.42 -102.83
CA LEU A 271 25.71 -52.76 -102.95
C LEU A 271 24.73 -53.77 -103.57
N PHE A 272 23.49 -53.82 -103.11
CA PHE A 272 22.47 -54.69 -103.71
C PHE A 272 22.14 -54.26 -105.15
N GLY A 273 22.07 -52.97 -105.44
CA GLY A 273 21.87 -52.47 -106.81
C GLY A 273 22.97 -52.89 -107.78
N ILE A 274 24.22 -53.02 -107.32
CA ILE A 274 25.34 -53.53 -108.13
C ILE A 274 25.25 -55.05 -108.30
N VAL A 275 24.92 -55.79 -107.24
CA VAL A 275 24.82 -57.26 -107.27
C VAL A 275 23.66 -57.75 -108.16
N PHE A 276 22.50 -57.09 -108.10
CA PHE A 276 21.33 -57.44 -108.92
C PHE A 276 21.39 -56.94 -110.38
N LYS A 277 22.43 -56.19 -110.76
CA LYS A 277 22.63 -55.70 -112.14
C LYS A 277 23.57 -56.60 -112.96
N LYS A 278 23.84 -57.81 -112.49
CA LYS A 278 24.49 -58.92 -113.21
C LYS A 278 23.48 -60.03 -113.45
#